data_AF-A0A946W6P5-F1
#
_entry.id   AF-A0A946W6P5-F1
#
_cell.length_a   1.000
_cell.length_b   1.000
_cell.length_c   1.000
_cell.angle_alpha   90.00
_cell.angle_beta   90.00
_cell.angle_gamma   90.00
#
_symmetry.space_group_name_H-M   'P 1'
#
loop_
_entity.id
_entity.type
_entity.pdbx_description
1 polymer ?
#
loop_
_entity_poly.entity_id
_entity_poly.type
_entity_poly.pdbx_seq_one_letter_code
_entity_poly.pdbx_strand_id
1 'polypeptide(L)'
;MKQLFENILLIAGSGRNVGKTTFACEIIRTEKEKDIYAVKITPHFHEPTPGLIEIEKGENWIIYDETNSSTKKDSSLFLQNGAKKSFLIQSKKENLGEVFNALRNYLPENNPVIIESSGLLEIIKPGLLIFILPDGECQKKEIESRLEQADLIVISDGKKFYPPPEKISFTNKWELR
;
A
#
# COMPACT_ATOMS: atom_id res chain seq x y z
N MET A 1 14.14 5.93 -16.40
CA MET A 1 12.97 6.59 -15.79
C MET A 1 11.99 5.53 -15.35
N LYS A 2 11.37 5.66 -14.16
CA LYS A 2 10.37 4.67 -13.67
C LYS A 2 9.06 4.80 -14.46
N GLN A 3 8.38 3.69 -14.71
CA GLN A 3 7.06 3.67 -15.34
C GLN A 3 6.03 4.34 -14.41
N LEU A 4 5.17 5.21 -14.96
CA LEU A 4 4.09 5.89 -14.25
C LEU A 4 2.84 5.01 -14.20
N PHE A 5 2.19 4.95 -13.02
CA PHE A 5 0.93 4.25 -12.80
C PHE A 5 -0.08 5.18 -12.14
N GLU A 6 -0.86 5.91 -12.93
CA GLU A 6 -1.79 6.94 -12.45
C GLU A 6 -2.87 6.41 -11.48
N ASN A 7 -3.25 5.15 -11.63
CA ASN A 7 -4.24 4.50 -10.77
C ASN A 7 -3.67 3.89 -9.49
N ILE A 8 -2.36 3.99 -9.25
CA ILE A 8 -1.71 3.49 -8.03
C ILE A 8 -1.48 4.63 -7.04
N LEU A 9 -2.04 4.47 -5.84
CA LEU A 9 -1.68 5.19 -4.63
C LEU A 9 -0.67 4.36 -3.87
N LEU A 10 0.55 4.87 -3.71
CA LEU A 10 1.59 4.22 -2.91
C LEU A 10 1.64 4.87 -1.52
N ILE A 11 1.46 4.07 -0.47
CA ILE A 11 1.57 4.49 0.92
C ILE A 11 2.86 3.90 1.49
N ALA A 12 3.85 4.77 1.67
CA ALA A 12 5.11 4.48 2.31
C ALA A 12 5.14 5.10 3.72
N GLY A 13 6.20 4.82 4.47
CA GLY A 13 6.41 5.47 5.76
C GLY A 13 7.75 5.11 6.37
N SER A 14 8.08 5.82 7.45
CA SER A 14 9.40 5.73 8.10
C SER A 14 9.66 4.42 8.84
N GLY A 15 8.63 3.58 9.03
CA GLY A 15 8.80 2.29 9.68
C GLY A 15 7.52 1.47 9.82
N ARG A 16 7.58 0.51 10.74
CA ARG A 16 6.44 -0.31 11.17
C ARG A 16 5.56 0.49 12.13
N ASN A 17 4.27 0.20 12.16
CA ASN A 17 3.30 0.78 13.11
C ASN A 17 3.17 2.32 13.07
N VAL A 18 3.62 2.99 12.01
CA VAL A 18 3.43 4.45 11.83
C VAL A 18 2.02 4.83 11.34
N GLY A 19 1.15 3.84 11.10
CA GLY A 19 -0.25 4.07 10.69
C GLY A 19 -0.56 3.84 9.21
N LYS A 20 0.37 3.28 8.41
CA LYS A 20 0.17 3.01 6.97
C LYS A 20 -1.08 2.19 6.65
N THR A 21 -1.23 1.02 7.28
CA THR A 21 -2.43 0.19 7.10
C THR A 21 -3.69 0.96 7.47
N THR A 22 -3.70 1.64 8.61
CA THR A 22 -4.87 2.40 9.10
C THR A 22 -5.25 3.52 8.13
N PHE A 23 -4.26 4.29 7.66
CA PHE A 23 -4.48 5.35 6.68
C PHE A 23 -5.03 4.80 5.36
N ALA A 24 -4.47 3.68 4.87
CA ALA A 24 -4.98 2.99 3.69
C ALA A 24 -6.44 2.56 3.88
N CYS A 25 -6.76 1.92 5.02
CA CYS A 25 -8.12 1.51 5.36
C CYS A 25 -9.11 2.69 5.38
N GLU A 26 -8.70 3.85 5.89
CA GLU A 26 -9.57 5.04 5.90
C GLU A 26 -9.88 5.54 4.48
N ILE A 27 -8.90 5.54 3.57
CA ILE A 27 -9.13 5.85 2.15
C ILE A 27 -10.02 4.80 1.48
N ILE A 28 -9.76 3.52 1.72
CA ILE A 28 -10.58 2.44 1.19
C ILE A 28 -12.04 2.64 1.61
N ARG A 29 -12.27 2.96 2.87
CA ARG A 29 -13.61 3.16 3.42
C ARG A 29 -14.33 4.36 2.81
N THR A 30 -13.62 5.46 2.55
CA THR A 30 -14.22 6.67 1.96
C THR A 30 -14.46 6.54 0.46
N GLU A 31 -13.68 5.70 -0.23
CA GLU A 31 -13.71 5.55 -1.68
C GLU A 31 -14.17 4.14 -2.15
N LYS A 32 -14.81 3.37 -1.26
CA LYS A 32 -15.20 1.96 -1.47
C LYS A 32 -16.06 1.69 -2.71
N GLU A 33 -16.86 2.66 -3.15
CA GLU A 33 -17.73 2.53 -4.33
C GLU A 33 -16.94 2.49 -5.66
N LYS A 34 -15.61 2.66 -5.61
CA LYS A 34 -14.73 2.69 -6.79
C LYS A 34 -14.05 1.36 -7.08
N ASP A 35 -14.46 0.28 -6.41
CA ASP A 35 -13.92 -1.07 -6.64
C ASP A 35 -12.40 -1.13 -6.40
N ILE A 36 -11.94 -0.69 -5.23
CA ILE A 36 -10.50 -0.56 -4.90
C ILE A 36 -9.83 -1.93 -4.78
N TYR A 37 -8.63 -2.05 -5.37
CA TYR A 37 -7.72 -3.17 -5.17
C TYR A 37 -6.63 -2.76 -4.20
N ALA A 38 -6.51 -3.46 -3.07
CA ALA A 38 -5.53 -3.15 -2.03
C ALA A 38 -4.41 -4.17 -1.99
N VAL A 39 -3.18 -3.73 -1.74
CA VAL A 39 -2.00 -4.61 -1.71
C VAL A 39 -1.13 -4.25 -0.51
N LYS A 40 -0.78 -5.26 0.28
CA LYS A 40 0.26 -5.15 1.30
C LYS A 40 1.53 -5.83 0.79
N ILE A 41 2.66 -5.12 0.73
CA ILE A 41 3.96 -5.74 0.47
C ILE A 41 4.80 -5.68 1.74
N THR A 42 5.35 -6.82 2.15
CA THR A 42 6.17 -6.95 3.35
C THR A 42 7.42 -7.80 3.08
N PRO A 43 8.59 -7.45 3.66
CA PRO A 43 9.77 -8.33 3.60
C PRO A 43 9.71 -9.49 4.61
N HIS A 44 8.67 -9.52 5.45
CA HIS A 44 8.52 -10.52 6.49
C HIS A 44 7.72 -11.72 5.99
N PHE A 45 8.37 -12.88 6.00
CA PHE A 45 7.74 -14.14 5.62
C PHE A 45 6.99 -14.75 6.80
N HIS A 46 5.73 -15.11 6.56
CA HIS A 46 4.83 -15.66 7.56
C HIS A 46 4.01 -16.78 6.93
N GLU A 47 3.72 -17.82 7.70
CA GLU A 47 2.82 -18.89 7.28
C GLU A 47 1.44 -18.32 6.91
N PRO A 48 0.80 -18.85 5.84
CA PRO A 48 -0.51 -18.39 5.42
C PRO A 48 -1.56 -18.67 6.50
N THR A 49 -2.44 -17.70 6.73
CA THR A 49 -3.61 -17.83 7.58
C THR A 49 -4.82 -18.30 6.76
N PRO A 50 -5.88 -18.84 7.40
CA PRO A 50 -7.11 -19.19 6.70
C PRO A 50 -7.65 -18.00 5.89
N GLY A 51 -7.82 -18.19 4.58
CA GLY A 51 -8.25 -17.15 3.65
C GLY A 51 -7.16 -16.55 2.77
N LEU A 52 -5.88 -16.77 3.10
CA LEU A 52 -4.77 -16.44 2.19
C LEU A 52 -4.56 -17.58 1.20
N ILE A 53 -4.95 -17.34 -0.05
CA ILE A 53 -4.81 -18.30 -1.15
C ILE A 53 -3.56 -17.93 -1.94
N GLU A 54 -2.56 -18.81 -2.00
CA GLU A 54 -1.39 -18.62 -2.86
C GLU A 54 -1.85 -18.62 -4.33
N ILE A 55 -1.56 -17.54 -5.06
CA ILE A 55 -1.94 -17.40 -6.48
C ILE A 55 -0.73 -17.38 -7.41
N GLU A 56 0.42 -16.94 -6.91
CA GLU A 56 1.68 -16.97 -7.65
C GLU A 56 2.87 -16.95 -6.68
N LYS A 57 3.95 -17.60 -7.08
CA LYS A 57 5.18 -17.71 -6.30
C LYS A 57 6.39 -17.74 -7.23
N GLY A 58 7.44 -17.04 -6.81
CA GLY A 58 8.76 -17.13 -7.43
C GLY A 58 9.86 -17.30 -6.39
N GLU A 59 11.08 -16.98 -6.78
CA GLU A 59 12.22 -17.12 -5.89
C GLU A 59 12.21 -15.99 -4.84
N ASN A 60 12.08 -16.35 -3.56
CA ASN A 60 12.00 -15.40 -2.45
C ASN A 60 10.87 -14.36 -2.57
N TRP A 61 9.75 -14.72 -3.19
CA TRP A 61 8.51 -13.95 -3.12
C TRP A 61 7.26 -14.82 -3.33
N ILE A 62 6.14 -14.41 -2.74
CA ILE A 62 4.83 -15.08 -2.84
C ILE A 62 3.73 -14.00 -2.89
N ILE A 63 2.73 -14.21 -3.75
CA ILE A 63 1.50 -13.41 -3.84
C ILE A 63 0.34 -14.27 -3.33
N TYR A 64 -0.40 -13.73 -2.37
CA TYR A 64 -1.62 -14.31 -1.84
C TYR A 64 -2.84 -13.43 -2.19
N ASP A 65 -3.94 -14.04 -2.63
CA ASP A 65 -5.28 -13.44 -2.61
C ASP A 65 -5.87 -13.62 -1.22
N GLU A 66 -6.20 -12.52 -0.55
CA GLU A 66 -6.90 -12.55 0.74
C GLU A 66 -8.40 -12.64 0.47
N THR A 67 -9.04 -13.63 1.10
CA THR A 67 -10.49 -13.87 1.00
C THR A 67 -11.19 -13.81 2.35
N ASN A 68 -10.44 -13.67 3.45
CA ASN A 68 -10.98 -13.65 4.80
C ASN A 68 -10.94 -12.23 5.37
N SER A 69 -12.11 -11.63 5.56
CA SER A 69 -12.31 -10.32 6.17
C SER A 69 -12.56 -10.36 7.69
N SER A 70 -12.24 -11.46 8.39
CA SER A 70 -12.51 -11.59 9.84
C SER A 70 -11.27 -11.52 10.74
N THR A 71 -10.07 -11.40 10.16
CA THR A 71 -8.82 -11.42 10.95
C THR A 71 -8.29 -10.03 11.24
N LYS A 72 -7.23 -9.93 12.06
CA LYS A 72 -6.54 -8.67 12.35
C LYS A 72 -5.34 -8.41 11.44
N LYS A 73 -5.16 -9.18 10.37
CA LYS A 73 -4.05 -9.02 9.41
C LYS A 73 -4.32 -7.82 8.49
N ASP A 74 -3.25 -7.15 8.05
CA ASP A 74 -3.36 -5.93 7.23
C ASP A 74 -4.20 -6.15 5.96
N SER A 75 -3.97 -7.24 5.21
CA SER A 75 -4.76 -7.63 4.03
C SER A 75 -6.23 -7.86 4.37
N SER A 76 -6.52 -8.51 5.50
CA SER A 76 -7.89 -8.73 5.98
C SER A 76 -8.58 -7.42 6.33
N LEU A 77 -7.87 -6.46 6.91
CA LEU A 77 -8.39 -5.14 7.24
C LEU A 77 -8.76 -4.34 5.98
N PHE A 78 -8.04 -4.51 4.87
CA PHE A 78 -8.41 -3.87 3.61
C PHE A 78 -9.78 -4.33 3.11
N LEU A 79 -10.05 -5.64 3.15
CA LEU A 79 -11.38 -6.17 2.81
C LEU A 79 -12.45 -5.68 3.77
N GLN A 80 -12.17 -5.66 5.08
CA GLN A 80 -13.12 -5.16 6.10
C GLN A 80 -13.56 -3.73 5.85
N ASN A 81 -12.68 -2.91 5.27
CA ASN A 81 -12.95 -1.49 5.00
C ASN A 81 -13.56 -1.25 3.62
N GLY A 82 -13.79 -2.30 2.81
CA GLY A 82 -14.50 -2.21 1.53
C GLY A 82 -13.64 -2.33 0.28
N ALA A 83 -12.39 -2.81 0.39
CA ALA A 83 -11.62 -3.16 -0.80
C ALA A 83 -12.32 -4.32 -1.53
N LYS A 84 -12.44 -4.22 -2.86
CA LYS A 84 -12.99 -5.27 -3.73
C LYS A 84 -12.08 -6.50 -3.75
N LYS A 85 -10.77 -6.26 -3.77
CA LYS A 85 -9.73 -7.29 -3.70
C LYS A 85 -8.62 -6.83 -2.77
N SER A 86 -8.02 -7.78 -2.08
CA SER A 86 -6.86 -7.53 -1.22
C SER A 86 -5.80 -8.59 -1.44
N PHE A 87 -4.56 -8.15 -1.65
CA PHE A 87 -3.42 -9.04 -1.82
C PHE A 87 -2.42 -8.85 -0.69
N LEU A 88 -1.85 -9.95 -0.22
CA LEU A 88 -0.64 -9.94 0.61
C LEU A 88 0.53 -10.46 -0.22
N ILE A 89 1.59 -9.67 -0.27
CA ILE A 89 2.84 -10.05 -0.92
C ILE A 89 3.94 -10.12 0.14
N GLN A 90 4.58 -11.27 0.20
CA GLN A 90 5.81 -11.47 0.97
C GLN A 90 6.96 -11.51 -0.03
N SER A 91 7.91 -10.57 0.05
CA SER A 91 8.97 -10.47 -0.95
C SER A 91 10.22 -9.81 -0.37
N LYS A 92 11.40 -10.36 -0.69
CA LYS A 92 12.67 -9.69 -0.40
C LYS A 92 12.86 -8.46 -1.30
N LYS A 93 13.70 -7.52 -0.86
CA LYS A 93 13.87 -6.22 -1.52
C LYS A 93 14.34 -6.38 -2.98
N GLU A 94 15.27 -7.30 -3.20
CA GLU A 94 15.86 -7.61 -4.51
C GLU A 94 14.85 -8.14 -5.54
N ASN A 95 13.73 -8.75 -5.09
CA ASN A 95 12.70 -9.30 -5.96
C ASN A 95 11.50 -8.35 -6.17
N LEU A 96 11.52 -7.13 -5.62
CA LEU A 96 10.37 -6.22 -5.70
C LEU A 96 9.95 -5.88 -7.13
N GLY A 97 10.90 -5.76 -8.06
CA GLY A 97 10.61 -5.52 -9.48
C GLY A 97 9.92 -6.72 -10.15
N GLU A 98 10.39 -7.92 -9.84
CA GLU A 98 9.84 -9.17 -10.37
C GLU A 98 8.41 -9.41 -9.85
N VAL A 99 8.22 -9.35 -8.53
CA VAL A 99 6.90 -9.58 -7.92
C VAL A 99 5.90 -8.50 -8.30
N PHE A 100 6.33 -7.24 -8.48
CA PHE A 100 5.44 -6.19 -8.96
C PHE A 100 5.02 -6.47 -10.40
N ASN A 101 5.93 -6.93 -11.26
CA ASN A 101 5.58 -7.31 -12.63
C ASN A 101 4.56 -8.45 -12.68
N ALA A 102 4.71 -9.47 -11.83
CA ALA A 102 3.74 -10.55 -11.67
C ALA A 102 2.38 -10.06 -11.16
N LEU A 103 2.39 -9.23 -10.10
CA LEU A 103 1.20 -8.63 -9.50
C LEU A 103 0.32 -7.90 -10.52
N ARG A 104 0.91 -7.24 -11.53
CA ARG A 104 0.16 -6.50 -12.56
C ARG A 104 -0.86 -7.36 -13.31
N ASN A 105 -0.64 -8.67 -13.42
CA ASN A 105 -1.59 -9.59 -14.05
C ASN A 105 -2.91 -9.70 -13.27
N TYR A 106 -2.92 -9.29 -12.00
CA TYR A 106 -4.08 -9.35 -11.09
C TYR A 106 -4.65 -7.96 -10.77
N LEU A 107 -3.99 -6.88 -11.21
CA LEU A 107 -4.42 -5.51 -10.96
C LEU A 107 -5.25 -4.97 -12.13
N PRO A 108 -6.29 -4.19 -11.84
CA PRO A 108 -7.07 -3.51 -12.86
C PRO A 108 -6.28 -2.33 -13.45
N GLU A 109 -6.50 -2.04 -14.74
CA GLU A 109 -5.88 -0.89 -15.40
C GLU A 109 -6.57 0.43 -15.03
N ASN A 110 -7.89 0.43 -14.88
CA ASN A 110 -8.70 1.65 -14.74
C ASN A 110 -9.31 1.87 -13.34
N ASN A 111 -9.26 0.86 -12.46
CA ASN A 111 -9.75 0.99 -11.09
C ASN A 111 -8.62 1.43 -10.15
N PRO A 112 -8.96 2.12 -9.05
CA PRO A 112 -8.00 2.53 -8.05
C PRO A 112 -7.30 1.34 -7.39
N VAL A 113 -5.98 1.42 -7.32
CA VAL A 113 -5.12 0.50 -6.59
C VAL A 113 -4.46 1.26 -5.43
N ILE A 114 -4.48 0.68 -4.23
CA ILE A 114 -3.76 1.19 -3.05
C ILE A 114 -2.70 0.16 -2.66
N ILE A 115 -1.45 0.56 -2.63
CA ILE A 115 -0.33 -0.30 -2.24
C ILE A 115 0.33 0.25 -0.99
N GLU A 116 0.41 -0.55 0.06
CA GLU A 116 1.27 -0.27 1.20
C GLU A 116 2.65 -0.92 0.98
N SER A 117 3.67 -0.10 0.69
CA SER A 117 5.05 -0.56 0.57
C SER A 117 6.06 0.60 0.58
N SER A 118 7.02 0.59 1.51
CA SER A 118 8.13 1.55 1.47
C SER A 118 9.20 1.19 0.42
N GLY A 119 9.33 -0.09 0.07
CA GLY A 119 10.36 -0.56 -0.87
C GLY A 119 9.98 -0.32 -2.34
N LEU A 120 8.68 -0.39 -2.66
CA LEU A 120 8.20 -0.24 -4.04
C LEU A 120 8.43 1.17 -4.60
N LEU A 121 8.66 2.15 -3.74
CA LEU A 121 9.07 3.51 -4.11
C LEU A 121 10.30 3.49 -5.04
N GLU A 122 11.23 2.56 -4.85
CA GLU A 122 12.45 2.46 -5.67
C GLU A 122 12.19 1.87 -7.07
N ILE A 123 11.02 1.26 -7.29
CA ILE A 123 10.71 0.47 -8.48
C ILE A 123 9.80 1.22 -9.45
N ILE A 124 8.78 1.92 -8.94
CA ILE A 124 7.72 2.54 -9.78
C ILE A 124 7.59 4.04 -9.53
N LYS A 125 6.91 4.72 -10.44
CA LYS A 125 6.35 6.05 -10.17
C LYS A 125 4.83 5.89 -9.99
N PRO A 126 4.29 6.02 -8.77
CA PRO A 126 2.85 5.99 -8.55
C PRO A 126 2.19 7.27 -9.07
N GLY A 127 0.87 7.25 -9.24
CA GLY A 127 0.08 8.44 -9.53
C GLY A 127 0.05 9.42 -8.36
N LEU A 128 0.08 8.87 -7.14
CA LEU A 128 0.26 9.63 -5.92
C LEU A 128 1.09 8.83 -4.89
N LEU A 129 2.07 9.47 -4.29
CA LEU A 129 2.91 8.93 -3.21
C LEU A 129 2.62 9.66 -1.90
N ILE A 130 2.17 8.89 -0.91
CA ILE A 130 1.99 9.37 0.46
C ILE A 130 3.05 8.75 1.35
N PHE A 131 3.70 9.58 2.16
CA PHE A 131 4.69 9.13 3.13
C PHE A 131 4.23 9.44 4.56
N ILE A 132 4.06 8.40 5.37
CA ILE A 132 3.60 8.55 6.75
C ILE A 132 4.77 8.61 7.73
N LEU A 133 4.74 9.60 8.60
CA LEU A 133 5.65 9.80 9.72
C LEU A 133 4.88 9.75 11.05
N PRO A 134 5.49 9.24 12.13
CA PRO A 134 4.92 9.39 13.47
C PRO A 134 5.03 10.84 13.94
N ASP A 135 4.10 11.26 14.81
CA ASP A 135 4.21 12.48 15.61
C ASP A 135 5.26 12.27 16.71
N GLY A 136 6.53 12.52 16.39
CA GLY A 136 7.64 12.30 17.29
C GLY A 136 8.98 12.13 16.58
N GLU A 137 9.95 11.55 17.29
CA GLU A 137 11.28 11.35 16.74
C GLU A 137 11.28 10.35 15.59
N CYS A 138 11.91 10.77 14.49
CA CYS A 138 12.14 9.95 13.33
C CYS A 138 13.53 10.27 12.77
N GLN A 139 14.30 9.24 12.41
CA GLN A 139 15.62 9.41 11.81
C GLN A 139 15.51 9.92 10.37
N LYS A 140 15.29 11.24 10.22
CA LYS A 140 15.01 11.87 8.93
C LYS A 140 16.10 11.63 7.88
N LYS A 141 17.37 11.55 8.27
CA LYS A 141 18.50 11.37 7.35
C LYS A 141 18.42 10.10 6.51
N GLU A 142 17.90 9.00 7.06
CA GLU A 142 17.80 7.73 6.32
C GLU A 142 16.65 7.70 5.31
N ILE A 143 15.69 8.62 5.46
CA ILE A 143 14.46 8.68 4.67
C ILE A 143 14.31 9.97 3.86
N GLU A 144 15.27 10.88 3.94
CA GLU A 144 15.23 12.22 3.32
C GLU A 144 14.95 12.14 1.82
N SER A 145 15.71 11.32 1.10
CA SER A 145 15.52 11.11 -0.35
C SER A 145 14.15 10.51 -0.71
N ARG A 146 13.49 9.81 0.23
CA ARG A 146 12.15 9.26 0.04
C ARG A 146 11.07 10.30 0.36
N LEU A 147 11.33 11.17 1.33
CA LEU A 147 10.44 12.29 1.66
C LEU A 147 10.40 13.31 0.52
N GLU A 148 11.53 13.59 -0.12
CA GLU A 148 11.60 14.48 -1.29
C GLU A 148 10.80 13.96 -2.50
N GLN A 149 10.58 12.65 -2.58
CA GLN A 149 9.77 12.05 -3.63
C GLN A 149 8.27 12.10 -3.33
N ALA A 150 7.87 12.32 -2.07
CA ALA A 150 6.48 12.23 -1.63
C ALA A 150 5.66 13.42 -2.14
N ASP A 151 4.52 13.13 -2.75
CA ASP A 151 3.54 14.15 -3.10
C ASP A 151 2.83 14.69 -1.85
N LEU A 152 2.74 13.87 -0.81
CA LEU A 152 2.17 14.25 0.49
C LEU A 152 2.89 13.57 1.65
N ILE A 153 3.29 14.36 2.64
CA ILE A 153 3.75 13.86 3.94
C ILE A 153 2.58 13.94 4.93
N VAL A 154 2.30 12.82 5.59
CA VAL A 154 1.25 12.71 6.61
C VAL A 154 1.88 12.41 7.96
N ILE A 155 1.54 13.21 8.96
CA ILE A 155 1.92 12.98 10.36
C ILE A 155 0.81 12.19 11.06
N SER A 156 1.18 11.13 11.76
CA SER A 156 0.28 10.26 12.52
C SER A 156 0.57 10.37 14.01
N ASP A 157 -0.40 10.82 14.80
CA ASP A 157 -0.31 10.84 16.27
C ASP A 157 -0.73 9.49 16.92
N GLY A 158 -0.97 8.48 16.08
CA GLY A 158 -1.50 7.17 16.48
C GLY A 158 -3.02 7.11 16.61
N LYS A 159 -3.72 8.25 16.52
CA LYS A 159 -5.19 8.36 16.55
C LYS A 159 -5.75 9.10 15.33
N LYS A 160 -5.01 10.08 14.81
CA LYS A 160 -5.39 10.98 13.73
C LYS A 160 -4.22 11.18 12.79
N PHE A 161 -4.56 11.62 11.58
CA PHE A 161 -3.64 11.93 10.51
C PHE A 161 -3.72 13.39 10.13
N TYR A 162 -2.57 14.00 9.86
CA TYR A 162 -2.44 15.38 9.44
C TYR A 162 -1.53 15.48 8.21
N PRO A 163 -2.06 15.86 7.04
CA PRO A 163 -3.48 16.05 6.73
C PRO A 163 -4.28 14.74 6.78
N PRO A 164 -5.62 14.82 6.88
CA PRO A 164 -6.45 13.64 7.05
C PRO A 164 -6.73 12.94 5.70
N PRO A 165 -7.13 11.65 5.70
CA PRO A 165 -7.27 10.86 4.47
C PRO A 165 -8.29 11.39 3.47
N GLU A 166 -9.28 12.18 3.90
CA GLU A 166 -10.30 12.80 3.05
C GLU A 166 -9.73 13.81 2.05
N LYS A 167 -8.46 14.19 2.21
CA LYS A 167 -7.71 14.95 1.22
C LYS A 167 -7.33 14.15 -0.02
N ILE A 168 -7.47 12.84 0.02
CA ILE A 168 -7.15 11.95 -1.09
C ILE A 168 -8.43 11.53 -1.79
N SER A 169 -8.44 11.57 -3.12
CA SER A 169 -9.53 10.99 -3.90
C SER A 169 -9.09 10.42 -5.22
N PHE A 170 -9.93 9.55 -5.77
CA PHE A 170 -9.75 8.96 -7.08
C PHE A 170 -10.85 9.41 -8.05
N THR A 171 -10.50 9.84 -9.26
CA THR A 171 -11.50 10.04 -10.32
C THR A 171 -11.16 9.12 -11.50
N ASN A 172 -10.09 9.46 -12.21
CA ASN A 172 -9.40 8.59 -13.17
C ASN A 172 -7.96 8.30 -12.73
N LYS A 173 -7.44 9.12 -11.80
CA LYS A 173 -6.14 8.98 -11.15
C LYS A 173 -6.25 9.41 -9.70
N TRP A 174 -5.25 9.09 -8.89
CA TRP A 174 -5.17 9.56 -7.51
C TRP A 174 -4.71 11.02 -7.44
N GLU A 175 -5.40 11.83 -6.65
CA GLU A 175 -5.17 13.28 -6.57
C GLU A 175 -5.38 13.79 -5.13
N LEU A 176 -4.76 14.94 -4.85
CA LEU A 176 -5.00 15.74 -3.64
C LEU A 176 -6.16 16.71 -3.87
N ARG A 177 -7.09 16.80 -2.91
CA ARG A 177 -8.20 17.76 -2.89
C ARG A 177 -7.84 19.12 -2.30
#